data_AF-A0A9E5WCE6-F1
#
_entry.id   AF-A0A9E5WCE6-F1
#
_cell.length_a   1.000
_cell.length_b   1.000
_cell.length_c   1.000
_cell.angle_alpha   90.00
_cell.angle_beta   90.00
_cell.angle_gamma   90.00
#
_symmetry.space_group_name_H-M   'P 1'
#
loop_
_entity.id
_entity.type
_entity.pdbx_description
1 polymer ?
#
loop_
_entity_poly.entity_id
_entity_poly.type
_entity_poly.pdbx_seq_one_letter_code
_entity_poly.pdbx_strand_id
1 'polypeptide(L)'
;MVDLHIHSTASDGSFSPLEIMALAKETGLRAISITDHDTIEGIREVLRHPNTNWPEFITGVEISCEPPLEFMEAGSIHLLGYGFSVYDRNLNAILDNAKNARTQRNPKIIEKLNTLGFDISIEQVEKRFGAKQTGRPHIAELMREKGYVKTFKEAFDKYLGKDRPAYVSKYKVTCLKAIQTILEAGGLPVLAHPGLLTFNKSGQLEIFIDTLKTYGLEGLEVYYTGHDASMTSFYKHLADKKNLIVTGGSDFHGAFNKGVNIGSGRNNLDIGYPVFKALNRRLAEIKEKYTDLSILENNMGYVFKDRSLLVNALCHRSYVNENQGSCSSDNERLEFLGDAVLGLCVGHLLMEKSPLKKEGELSKLRSNLVSEPALAEMARFIDLGRFIRLGKGEALSRGFDKNSILSDAFEAIIAAAYLDGGFEKIMELIHDLFSDSFDRIISNEETVDYKSTLQEFAQEHGAVTPQYVVQKESGPDHDKTFEISLNLFGIESTGFGKNKKAAEQDSAKKALKILKKMKH
;
A
#
# COMPACT_ATOMS: atom_id res chain seq x y z
N MET A 1 -23.73 -3.04 14.14
CA MET A 1 -22.63 -2.32 14.82
C MET A 1 -21.50 -2.10 13.82
N VAL A 2 -20.66 -1.09 14.03
CA VAL A 2 -19.47 -0.79 13.21
C VAL A 2 -18.29 -0.45 14.11
N ASP A 3 -17.07 -0.52 13.59
CA ASP A 3 -15.87 -0.06 14.30
C ASP A 3 -14.85 0.47 13.29
N LEU A 4 -14.53 1.76 13.38
CA LEU A 4 -13.74 2.45 12.36
C LEU A 4 -12.33 2.83 12.83
N HIS A 5 -11.93 2.46 14.04
CA HIS A 5 -10.61 2.81 14.58
C HIS A 5 -9.98 1.59 15.25
N ILE A 6 -9.12 0.90 14.50
CA ILE A 6 -8.54 -0.39 14.89
C ILE A 6 -7.09 -0.48 14.39
N HIS A 7 -6.20 -0.97 15.24
CA HIS A 7 -4.78 -1.13 14.95
C HIS A 7 -4.39 -2.59 14.80
N SER A 8 -3.54 -2.87 13.80
CA SER A 8 -3.03 -4.20 13.47
C SER A 8 -1.53 -4.30 13.73
N THR A 9 -0.97 -5.50 13.52
CA THR A 9 0.49 -5.73 13.55
C THR A 9 1.28 -4.95 12.48
N ALA A 10 0.60 -4.29 11.54
CA ALA A 10 1.27 -3.37 10.62
C ALA A 10 1.78 -2.11 11.35
N SER A 11 1.16 -1.74 12.48
CA SER A 11 1.62 -0.70 13.39
C SER A 11 1.86 -1.23 14.81
N ASP A 12 1.03 -0.90 15.79
CA ASP A 12 1.17 -1.29 17.20
C ASP A 12 -0.04 -2.07 17.77
N GLY A 13 -0.86 -2.64 16.90
CA GLY A 13 -1.79 -3.70 17.26
C GLY A 13 -1.09 -5.05 17.47
N SER A 14 -1.80 -5.97 18.10
CA SER A 14 -1.32 -7.34 18.39
C SER A 14 -1.93 -8.43 17.52
N PHE A 15 -2.91 -8.09 16.68
CA PHE A 15 -3.56 -9.00 15.74
C PHE A 15 -3.17 -8.62 14.30
N SER A 16 -2.96 -9.61 13.45
CA SER A 16 -2.77 -9.38 12.02
C SER A 16 -4.01 -8.77 11.37
N PRO A 17 -3.88 -8.08 10.23
CA PRO A 17 -5.04 -7.53 9.53
C PRO A 17 -6.11 -8.58 9.22
N LEU A 18 -5.72 -9.79 8.83
CA LEU A 18 -6.67 -10.87 8.52
C LEU A 18 -7.34 -11.46 9.76
N GLU A 19 -6.63 -11.54 10.89
CA GLU A 19 -7.24 -11.94 12.17
C GLU A 19 -8.24 -10.89 12.66
N ILE A 20 -7.96 -9.60 12.46
CA ILE A 20 -8.92 -8.51 12.73
C ILE A 20 -10.18 -8.67 11.90
N MET A 21 -10.06 -8.96 10.59
CA MET A 21 -11.22 -9.20 9.72
C MET A 21 -12.04 -10.41 10.17
N ALA A 22 -11.38 -11.49 10.62
CA ALA A 22 -12.05 -12.67 11.16
C ALA A 22 -12.79 -12.35 12.47
N LEU A 23 -12.13 -11.67 13.41
CA LEU A 23 -12.72 -11.28 14.69
C LEU A 23 -13.90 -10.32 14.50
N ALA A 24 -13.82 -9.39 13.54
CA ALA A 24 -14.91 -8.48 13.21
C ALA A 24 -16.14 -9.24 12.71
N LYS A 25 -15.95 -10.27 11.87
CA LYS A 25 -17.01 -11.14 11.39
C LYS A 25 -17.64 -11.94 12.54
N GLU A 26 -16.82 -12.57 13.38
CA GLU A 26 -17.28 -13.34 14.55
C GLU A 26 -18.09 -12.48 15.52
N THR A 27 -17.66 -11.23 15.71
CA THR A 27 -18.35 -10.23 16.55
C THR A 27 -19.66 -9.70 15.92
N GLY A 28 -19.94 -10.03 14.65
CA GLY A 28 -21.12 -9.54 13.94
C GLY A 28 -21.04 -8.06 13.57
N LEU A 29 -19.83 -7.50 13.41
CA LEU A 29 -19.69 -6.16 12.83
C LEU A 29 -20.24 -6.16 11.41
N ARG A 30 -20.96 -5.09 11.07
CA ARG A 30 -21.48 -4.88 9.72
C ARG A 30 -20.47 -4.16 8.83
N ALA A 31 -19.68 -3.25 9.43
CA ALA A 31 -18.63 -2.53 8.75
C ALA A 31 -17.42 -2.28 9.66
N ILE A 32 -16.24 -2.17 9.05
CA ILE A 32 -14.95 -2.00 9.75
C ILE A 32 -13.96 -1.14 8.96
N SER A 33 -13.05 -0.47 9.67
CA SER A 33 -11.82 0.09 9.11
C SER A 33 -10.61 -0.30 9.96
N ILE A 34 -9.47 -0.57 9.32
CA ILE A 34 -8.16 -0.68 9.98
C ILE A 34 -7.42 0.63 9.74
N THR A 35 -6.96 1.27 10.80
CA THR A 35 -6.43 2.64 10.81
C THR A 35 -5.06 2.68 11.46
N ASP A 36 -4.18 1.79 11.01
CA ASP A 36 -2.82 1.66 11.52
C ASP A 36 -2.07 3.01 11.55
N HIS A 37 -1.24 3.21 12.58
CA HIS A 37 -0.45 4.43 12.74
C HIS A 37 0.56 4.64 11.60
N ASP A 38 0.41 5.75 10.88
CA ASP A 38 1.30 6.23 9.83
C ASP A 38 1.60 5.19 8.74
N THR A 39 0.70 4.22 8.50
CA THR A 39 0.91 3.19 7.50
C THR A 39 -0.38 2.57 6.99
N ILE A 40 -0.32 2.09 5.75
CA ILE A 40 -1.43 1.41 5.08
C ILE A 40 -1.09 -0.04 4.70
N GLU A 41 -0.03 -0.60 5.26
CA GLU A 41 0.35 -1.99 4.97
C GLU A 41 -0.71 -3.00 5.43
N GLY A 42 -1.38 -2.72 6.56
CA GLY A 42 -2.46 -3.55 7.06
C GLY A 42 -3.65 -3.59 6.10
N ILE A 43 -4.07 -2.42 5.60
CA ILE A 43 -5.17 -2.35 4.62
C ILE A 43 -4.79 -2.99 3.28
N ARG A 44 -3.54 -2.85 2.82
CA ARG A 44 -3.05 -3.51 1.60
C ARG A 44 -3.13 -5.03 1.70
N GLU A 45 -2.81 -5.58 2.87
CA GLU A 45 -2.91 -7.02 3.13
C GLU A 45 -4.37 -7.51 3.03
N VAL A 46 -5.31 -6.77 3.62
CA VAL A 46 -6.75 -7.07 3.51
C VAL A 46 -7.19 -7.03 2.03
N LEU A 47 -6.81 -6.00 1.29
CA LEU A 47 -7.19 -5.86 -0.12
C LEU A 47 -6.66 -6.98 -1.03
N ARG A 48 -5.49 -7.56 -0.72
CA ARG A 48 -4.93 -8.70 -1.47
C ARG A 48 -5.64 -10.03 -1.20
N HIS A 49 -6.49 -10.12 -0.18
CA HIS A 49 -7.17 -11.37 0.22
C HIS A 49 -8.71 -11.22 0.21
N PRO A 50 -9.33 -10.78 -0.90
CA PRO A 50 -10.75 -10.48 -0.92
C PRO A 50 -11.60 -11.70 -0.49
N ASN A 51 -12.57 -11.47 0.39
CA ASN A 51 -13.50 -12.50 0.85
C ASN A 51 -14.91 -11.92 0.97
N THR A 52 -15.87 -12.52 0.27
CA THR A 52 -17.27 -12.07 0.23
C THR A 52 -17.99 -12.18 1.57
N ASN A 53 -17.45 -12.94 2.52
CA ASN A 53 -18.03 -13.09 3.86
C ASN A 53 -17.46 -12.10 4.89
N TRP A 54 -16.55 -11.21 4.48
CA TRP A 54 -16.06 -10.16 5.36
C TRP A 54 -17.10 -9.06 5.59
N PRO A 55 -17.06 -8.37 6.74
CA PRO A 55 -17.84 -7.14 6.93
C PRO A 55 -17.48 -6.10 5.86
N GLU A 56 -18.37 -5.12 5.66
CA GLU A 56 -18.11 -4.00 4.76
C GLU A 56 -16.82 -3.28 5.21
N PHE A 57 -15.86 -3.13 4.29
CA PHE A 57 -14.54 -2.63 4.62
C PHE A 57 -14.30 -1.26 3.97
N ILE A 58 -13.77 -0.32 4.74
CA ILE A 58 -13.31 0.98 4.25
C ILE A 58 -11.83 1.19 4.58
N THR A 59 -11.08 1.73 3.61
CA THR A 59 -9.67 2.06 3.82
C THR A 59 -9.52 3.09 4.93
N GLY A 60 -8.50 2.92 5.76
CA GLY A 60 -8.27 3.70 6.97
C GLY A 60 -6.78 3.92 7.20
N VAL A 61 -6.44 5.02 7.87
CA VAL A 61 -5.09 5.29 8.41
C VAL A 61 -5.22 6.28 9.57
N GLU A 62 -4.37 6.16 10.59
CA GLU A 62 -4.23 7.20 11.62
C GLU A 62 -2.87 7.91 11.48
N ILE A 63 -2.88 9.17 11.06
CA ILE A 63 -1.67 9.96 10.82
C ILE A 63 -1.34 10.79 12.07
N SER A 64 -0.14 10.59 12.58
CA SER A 64 0.44 11.41 13.66
C SER A 64 0.90 12.76 13.14
N CYS A 65 0.22 13.82 13.58
CA CYS A 65 0.39 15.18 13.10
C CYS A 65 0.97 16.14 14.14
N GLU A 66 1.64 17.18 13.63
CA GLU A 66 1.94 18.41 14.34
C GLU A 66 0.74 19.36 14.29
N PRO A 67 0.31 19.91 15.45
CA PRO A 67 -0.77 20.90 15.48
C PRO A 67 -0.35 22.19 14.77
N PRO A 68 -1.30 23.08 14.44
CA PRO A 68 -0.99 24.46 14.07
C PRO A 68 -0.14 25.15 15.16
N LEU A 69 0.67 26.13 14.77
CA LEU A 69 1.66 26.77 15.66
C LEU A 69 1.02 27.37 16.92
N GLU A 70 -0.17 27.96 16.78
CA GLU A 70 -0.95 28.50 17.89
C GLU A 70 -1.52 27.44 18.87
N PHE A 71 -1.35 26.14 18.61
CA PHE A 71 -1.86 25.03 19.44
C PHE A 71 -0.78 23.99 19.77
N MET A 72 0.50 24.37 19.77
CA MET A 72 1.61 23.46 20.09
C MET A 72 1.50 22.82 21.49
N GLU A 73 0.76 23.43 22.41
CA GLU A 73 0.44 22.86 23.72
C GLU A 73 -0.38 21.56 23.64
N ALA A 74 -1.20 21.39 22.59
CA ALA A 74 -2.03 20.20 22.41
C ALA A 74 -1.21 18.92 22.17
N GLY A 75 0.09 19.07 21.86
CA GLY A 75 1.00 17.95 21.72
C GLY A 75 0.89 17.26 20.36
N SER A 76 0.64 15.95 20.36
CA SER A 76 0.46 15.18 19.12
C SER A 76 -1.01 15.15 18.76
N ILE A 77 -1.34 15.51 17.52
CA ILE A 77 -2.70 15.39 17.00
C ILE A 77 -2.76 14.15 16.14
N HIS A 78 -3.80 13.34 16.27
CA HIS A 78 -4.01 12.22 15.37
C HIS A 78 -5.20 12.48 14.46
N LEU A 79 -4.99 12.25 13.17
CA LEU A 79 -6.03 12.40 12.15
C LEU A 79 -6.29 11.04 11.53
N LEU A 80 -7.55 10.64 11.54
CA LEU A 80 -8.03 9.49 10.80
C LEU A 80 -8.31 9.91 9.36
N GLY A 81 -7.83 9.13 8.40
CA GLY A 81 -8.19 9.25 6.99
C GLY A 81 -9.01 8.05 6.57
N TYR A 82 -10.15 8.27 5.91
CA TYR A 82 -11.04 7.19 5.45
C TYR A 82 -11.29 7.22 3.95
N GLY A 83 -11.42 6.06 3.31
CA GLY A 83 -11.97 5.93 1.95
C GLY A 83 -11.09 6.47 0.80
N PHE A 84 -9.82 6.78 1.09
CA PHE A 84 -8.81 7.21 0.13
C PHE A 84 -8.32 6.08 -0.78
N SER A 85 -7.68 6.43 -1.91
CA SER A 85 -6.97 5.47 -2.75
C SER A 85 -5.65 5.01 -2.12
N VAL A 86 -5.45 3.70 -2.02
CA VAL A 86 -4.21 3.10 -1.50
C VAL A 86 -3.01 3.25 -2.46
N TYR A 87 -3.28 3.70 -3.68
CA TYR A 87 -2.30 3.92 -4.74
C TYR A 87 -1.89 5.40 -4.89
N ASP A 88 -2.52 6.31 -4.13
CA ASP A 88 -2.18 7.74 -4.21
C ASP A 88 -0.72 8.00 -3.82
N ARG A 89 0.06 8.58 -4.75
CA ARG A 89 1.52 8.75 -4.59
C ARG A 89 1.87 9.73 -3.47
N ASN A 90 1.10 10.79 -3.31
CA ASN A 90 1.37 11.83 -2.31
C ASN A 90 1.10 11.29 -0.90
N LEU A 91 -0.01 10.59 -0.70
CA LEU A 91 -0.30 9.95 0.58
C LEU A 91 0.76 8.93 0.94
N ASN A 92 1.13 8.05 -0.01
CA ASN A 92 2.18 7.06 0.20
C ASN A 92 3.52 7.70 0.58
N ALA A 93 3.95 8.75 -0.11
CA ALA A 93 5.19 9.45 0.19
C ALA A 93 5.21 10.04 1.62
N ILE A 94 4.09 10.61 2.08
CA ILE A 94 3.97 11.15 3.44
C ILE A 94 4.06 10.05 4.49
N LEU A 95 3.36 8.92 4.27
CA LEU A 95 3.38 7.78 5.19
C LEU A 95 4.77 7.13 5.24
N ASP A 96 5.44 7.00 4.09
CA ASP A 96 6.80 6.46 4.01
C ASP A 96 7.80 7.37 4.75
N ASN A 97 7.68 8.69 4.62
CA ASN A 97 8.49 9.63 5.39
C ASN A 97 8.25 9.49 6.90
N ALA A 98 6.99 9.35 7.32
CA ALA A 98 6.64 9.16 8.74
C ALA A 98 7.17 7.82 9.28
N LYS A 99 7.15 6.75 8.49
CA LYS A 99 7.70 5.43 8.79
C LYS A 99 9.23 5.47 8.88
N ASN A 100 9.90 6.10 7.92
CA ASN A 100 11.37 6.25 7.90
C ASN A 100 11.85 7.04 9.13
N ALA A 101 11.15 8.12 9.48
CA ALA A 101 11.43 8.88 10.69
C ALA A 101 11.29 8.04 11.98
N ARG A 102 10.32 7.11 12.03
CA ARG A 102 10.13 6.19 13.17
C ARG A 102 11.28 5.18 13.27
N THR A 103 11.66 4.61 12.14
CA THR A 103 12.77 3.63 12.03
C THR A 103 14.11 4.23 12.46
N GLN A 104 14.37 5.49 12.11
CA GLN A 104 15.60 6.20 12.53
C GLN A 104 15.56 6.68 13.99
N ARG A 105 14.36 6.87 14.57
CA ARG A 105 14.18 7.38 15.94
C ARG A 105 14.32 6.28 16.99
N ASN A 106 13.75 5.10 16.76
CA ASN A 106 13.70 4.05 17.78
C ASN A 106 15.10 3.62 18.28
N PRO A 107 16.14 3.46 17.43
CA PRO A 107 17.50 3.19 17.89
C PRO A 107 18.03 4.26 18.86
N LYS A 108 17.74 5.54 18.61
CA LYS A 108 18.15 6.66 19.48
C LYS A 108 17.44 6.64 20.84
N ILE A 109 16.17 6.21 20.88
CA ILE A 109 15.44 6.02 22.15
C ILE A 109 16.10 4.89 22.95
N ILE A 110 16.41 3.78 22.29
CA ILE A 110 17.05 2.62 22.90
C ILE A 110 18.45 2.96 23.41
N GLU A 111 19.24 3.70 22.65
CA GLU A 111 20.57 4.21 23.07
C GLU A 111 20.47 5.04 24.36
N LYS A 112 19.49 5.93 24.45
CA LYS A 112 19.24 6.72 25.67
C LYS A 112 18.82 5.84 26.85
N LEU A 113 17.98 4.82 26.63
CA LEU A 113 17.61 3.87 27.68
C LEU A 113 18.80 3.04 28.16
N ASN A 114 19.64 2.56 27.23
CA ASN A 114 20.87 1.83 27.56
C ASN A 114 21.83 2.70 28.39
N THR A 115 21.94 3.98 28.06
CA THR A 115 22.73 4.96 28.85
C THR A 115 22.18 5.13 30.28
N LEU A 116 20.87 4.94 30.48
CA LEU A 116 20.22 4.97 31.79
C LEU A 116 20.30 3.62 32.53
N GLY A 117 20.95 2.62 31.96
CA GLY A 117 21.16 1.30 32.56
C GLY A 117 20.11 0.25 32.23
N PHE A 118 19.22 0.49 31.26
CA PHE A 118 18.26 -0.52 30.80
C PHE A 118 18.89 -1.36 29.69
N ASP A 119 19.08 -2.68 29.88
CA ASP A 119 19.47 -3.56 28.78
C ASP A 119 18.27 -3.77 27.83
N ILE A 120 18.26 -3.09 26.70
CA ILE A 120 17.24 -3.19 25.64
C ILE A 120 17.92 -3.08 24.27
N SER A 121 17.52 -3.93 23.32
CA SER A 121 17.92 -3.82 21.91
C SER A 121 16.71 -3.72 20.98
N ILE A 122 16.91 -3.21 19.76
CA ILE A 122 15.82 -3.09 18.78
C ILE A 122 15.36 -4.48 18.31
N GLU A 123 16.29 -5.42 18.16
CA GLU A 123 16.03 -6.81 17.76
C GLU A 123 15.16 -7.53 18.81
N GLN A 124 15.34 -7.23 20.10
CA GLN A 124 14.48 -7.75 21.16
C GLN A 124 13.04 -7.25 21.01
N VAL A 125 12.86 -5.96 20.69
CA VAL A 125 11.53 -5.37 20.47
C VAL A 125 10.87 -5.98 19.23
N GLU A 126 11.59 -6.03 18.11
CA GLU A 126 11.07 -6.56 16.84
C GLU A 126 10.71 -8.05 16.95
N LYS A 127 11.60 -8.87 17.51
CA LYS A 127 11.36 -10.30 17.70
C LYS A 127 10.19 -10.56 18.63
N ARG A 128 9.99 -9.74 19.66
CA ARG A 128 8.92 -9.94 20.65
C ARG A 128 7.55 -9.63 20.09
N PHE A 129 7.42 -8.57 19.30
CA PHE A 129 6.11 -8.08 18.87
C PHE A 129 5.76 -8.49 17.43
N GLY A 130 6.72 -8.96 16.64
CA GLY A 130 6.48 -9.31 15.23
C GLY A 130 5.96 -8.14 14.39
N ALA A 131 5.98 -6.93 14.95
CA ALA A 131 5.43 -5.74 14.35
C ALA A 131 6.38 -5.25 13.26
N LYS A 132 5.84 -5.05 12.06
CA LYS A 132 6.60 -4.45 10.95
C LYS A 132 7.04 -3.02 11.28
N GLN A 133 6.39 -2.36 12.25
CA GLN A 133 6.75 -1.03 12.73
C GLN A 133 6.71 -0.93 14.25
N THR A 134 7.89 -1.00 14.88
CA THR A 134 8.01 -0.84 16.33
C THR A 134 7.91 0.64 16.75
N GLY A 135 7.64 0.92 18.02
CA GLY A 135 7.53 2.28 18.54
C GLY A 135 7.58 2.33 20.05
N ARG A 136 7.33 3.51 20.63
CA ARG A 136 7.38 3.70 22.09
C ARG A 136 6.45 2.74 22.86
N PRO A 137 5.22 2.42 22.40
CA PRO A 137 4.39 1.42 23.07
C PRO A 137 5.08 0.05 23.20
N HIS A 138 5.68 -0.43 22.11
CA HIS A 138 6.44 -1.68 22.12
C HIS A 138 7.65 -1.64 23.06
N ILE A 139 8.41 -0.54 23.06
CA ILE A 139 9.55 -0.36 23.98
C ILE A 139 9.07 -0.33 25.43
N ALA A 140 7.98 0.38 25.72
CA ALA A 140 7.37 0.46 27.05
C ALA A 140 6.92 -0.93 27.56
N GLU A 141 6.32 -1.73 26.68
CA GLU A 141 5.89 -3.07 27.03
C GLU A 141 7.07 -4.00 27.28
N LEU A 142 8.14 -3.92 26.48
CA LEU A 142 9.37 -4.67 26.75
C LEU A 142 10.03 -4.24 28.07
N MET A 143 10.03 -2.94 28.41
CA MET A 143 10.50 -2.44 29.70
C MET A 143 9.69 -3.04 30.85
N ARG A 144 8.37 -3.17 30.69
CA ARG A 144 7.48 -3.78 31.67
C ARG A 144 7.77 -5.28 31.82
N GLU A 145 7.91 -6.01 30.71
CA GLU A 145 8.20 -7.46 30.70
C GLU A 145 9.56 -7.78 31.34
N LYS A 146 10.58 -6.94 31.11
CA LYS A 146 11.89 -7.05 31.76
C LYS A 146 11.90 -6.60 33.23
N GLY A 147 10.77 -6.11 33.75
CA GLY A 147 10.66 -5.67 35.15
C GLY A 147 11.32 -4.31 35.45
N TYR A 148 11.72 -3.55 34.42
CA TYR A 148 12.31 -2.22 34.59
C TYR A 148 11.30 -1.16 35.05
N VAL A 149 10.03 -1.38 34.73
CA VAL A 149 8.89 -0.57 35.18
C VAL A 149 7.75 -1.49 35.61
N LYS A 150 6.92 -1.04 36.55
CA LYS A 150 5.79 -1.83 37.05
C LYS A 150 4.60 -1.81 36.09
N THR A 151 4.41 -0.70 35.39
CA THR A 151 3.26 -0.50 34.50
C THR A 151 3.67 0.14 33.19
N PHE A 152 2.86 -0.09 32.15
CA PHE A 152 3.02 0.59 30.85
C PHE A 152 3.02 2.12 31.00
N LYS A 153 2.10 2.65 31.83
CA LYS A 153 2.00 4.08 32.13
C LYS A 153 3.28 4.63 32.77
N GLU A 154 3.87 3.89 33.71
CA GLU A 154 5.14 4.29 34.36
C GLU A 154 6.29 4.45 33.35
N ALA A 155 6.35 3.61 32.31
CA ALA A 155 7.36 3.74 31.26
C ALA A 155 7.28 5.10 30.55
N PHE A 156 6.07 5.56 30.23
CA PHE A 156 5.83 6.87 29.62
C PHE A 156 6.05 8.01 30.60
N ASP A 157 5.50 7.90 31.82
CA ASP A 157 5.58 8.96 32.82
C ASP A 157 7.02 9.26 33.23
N LYS A 158 7.90 8.25 33.27
CA LYS A 158 9.30 8.40 33.72
C LYS A 158 10.32 8.55 32.59
N TYR A 159 10.17 7.83 31.48
CA TYR A 159 11.26 7.66 30.51
C TYR A 159 10.93 8.03 29.07
N LEU A 160 9.76 7.61 28.57
CA LEU A 160 9.43 7.65 27.13
C LEU A 160 8.51 8.82 26.72
N GLY A 161 7.85 9.46 27.69
CA GLY A 161 6.95 10.59 27.49
C GLY A 161 7.65 11.84 26.95
N LYS A 162 6.89 12.86 26.55
CA LYS A 162 7.46 14.14 26.10
C LYS A 162 8.36 14.71 27.20
N ASP A 163 9.52 15.22 26.81
CA ASP A 163 10.52 15.84 27.71
C ASP A 163 11.10 14.90 28.79
N ARG A 164 10.93 13.58 28.64
CA ARG A 164 11.53 12.56 29.52
C ARG A 164 12.91 12.12 29.04
N PRO A 165 13.74 11.49 29.90
CA PRO A 165 15.14 11.21 29.61
C PRO A 165 15.41 10.45 28.30
N ALA A 166 14.55 9.49 27.94
CA ALA A 166 14.67 8.71 26.71
C ALA A 166 13.84 9.27 25.54
N TYR A 167 13.25 10.46 25.68
CA TYR A 167 12.48 11.10 24.62
C TYR A 167 13.39 11.52 23.46
N VAL A 168 12.91 11.25 22.24
CA VAL A 168 13.48 11.74 20.99
C VAL A 168 12.34 12.29 20.16
N SER A 169 12.46 13.53 19.69
CA SER A 169 11.47 14.13 18.80
C SER A 169 11.40 13.34 17.47
N LYS A 170 10.22 13.30 16.87
CA LYS A 170 9.96 12.66 15.57
C LYS A 170 9.62 13.77 14.58
N TYR A 171 10.06 13.63 13.33
CA TYR A 171 9.40 14.34 12.23
C TYR A 171 7.91 14.00 12.23
N LYS A 172 7.06 15.02 12.15
CA LYS A 172 5.63 14.86 12.01
C LYS A 172 5.14 15.69 10.84
N VAL A 173 4.11 15.18 10.22
CA VAL A 173 3.39 15.87 9.16
C VAL A 173 2.55 16.95 9.82
N THR A 174 2.46 18.16 9.27
CA THR A 174 1.56 19.17 9.82
C THR A 174 0.10 18.75 9.60
N CYS A 175 -0.81 19.13 10.50
CA CYS A 175 -2.24 18.86 10.31
C CYS A 175 -2.74 19.35 8.94
N LEU A 176 -2.32 20.55 8.51
CA LEU A 176 -2.67 21.09 7.18
C LEU A 176 -2.29 20.12 6.07
N LYS A 177 -1.03 19.66 6.05
CA LYS A 177 -0.55 18.79 4.99
C LYS A 177 -1.23 17.42 5.01
N ALA A 178 -1.43 16.84 6.20
CA ALA A 178 -2.13 15.56 6.34
C ALA A 178 -3.59 15.64 5.85
N ILE A 179 -4.33 16.68 6.25
CA ILE A 179 -5.73 16.90 5.84
C ILE A 179 -5.81 17.06 4.32
N GLN A 180 -5.00 17.93 3.73
CA GLN A 180 -4.99 18.17 2.29
C GLN A 180 -4.66 16.90 1.52
N THR A 181 -3.65 16.14 1.93
CA THR A 181 -3.27 14.91 1.23
C THR A 181 -4.31 13.80 1.38
N ILE A 182 -5.02 13.69 2.50
CA ILE A 182 -6.16 12.76 2.62
C ILE A 182 -7.27 13.14 1.62
N LEU A 183 -7.61 14.43 1.50
CA LEU A 183 -8.63 14.92 0.58
C LEU A 183 -8.22 14.70 -0.89
N GLU A 184 -6.98 15.05 -1.24
CA GLU A 184 -6.41 14.84 -2.57
C GLU A 184 -6.38 13.35 -2.94
N ALA A 185 -6.16 12.46 -1.97
CA ALA A 185 -6.25 11.01 -2.14
C ALA A 185 -7.71 10.49 -2.27
N GLY A 186 -8.71 11.37 -2.28
CA GLY A 186 -10.14 11.06 -2.38
C GLY A 186 -10.76 10.55 -1.07
N GLY A 187 -10.10 10.79 0.06
CA GLY A 187 -10.53 10.35 1.39
C GLY A 187 -11.05 11.47 2.28
N LEU A 188 -11.55 11.09 3.46
CA LEU A 188 -12.10 11.99 4.46
C LEU A 188 -11.18 12.12 5.67
N PRO A 189 -10.72 13.34 6.00
CA PRO A 189 -9.97 13.61 7.22
C PRO A 189 -10.90 13.84 8.42
N VAL A 190 -10.59 13.15 9.52
CA VAL A 190 -11.38 13.12 10.75
C VAL A 190 -10.46 13.29 11.95
N LEU A 191 -10.84 14.12 12.93
CA LEU A 191 -10.07 14.29 14.16
C LEU A 191 -10.32 13.09 15.08
N ALA A 192 -9.26 12.34 15.39
CA ALA A 192 -9.31 11.19 16.29
C ALA A 192 -9.41 11.65 17.75
N HIS A 193 -10.13 10.85 18.55
CA HIS A 193 -10.23 10.89 20.02
C HIS A 193 -9.99 12.28 20.65
N PRO A 194 -10.78 13.31 20.28
CA PRO A 194 -10.54 14.69 20.70
C PRO A 194 -10.56 14.88 22.23
N GLY A 195 -11.17 13.94 22.98
CA GLY A 195 -11.14 13.90 24.44
C GLY A 195 -9.77 13.68 25.07
N LEU A 196 -8.76 13.25 24.30
CA LEU A 196 -7.37 13.14 24.77
C LEU A 196 -6.60 14.46 24.63
N LEU A 197 -7.13 15.42 23.88
CA LEU A 197 -6.49 16.72 23.70
C LEU A 197 -6.59 17.56 24.97
N THR A 198 -5.48 18.17 25.35
CA THR A 198 -5.41 19.05 26.51
C THR A 198 -5.17 20.48 26.04
N PHE A 199 -6.02 21.40 26.48
CA PHE A 199 -5.91 22.83 26.19
C PHE A 199 -5.83 23.62 27.50
N ASN A 200 -5.03 24.68 27.50
CA ASN A 200 -4.79 25.49 28.69
C ASN A 200 -5.92 26.48 28.98
N LYS A 201 -6.76 26.79 27.99
CA LYS A 201 -7.85 27.77 28.09
C LYS A 201 -9.17 27.18 27.61
N SER A 202 -10.26 27.58 28.26
CA SER A 202 -11.61 27.24 27.82
C SER A 202 -11.88 27.78 26.40
N GLY A 203 -12.64 27.03 25.61
CA GLY A 203 -12.99 27.39 24.23
C GLY A 203 -11.90 27.10 23.18
N GLN A 204 -10.64 26.82 23.58
CA GLN A 204 -9.56 26.55 22.62
C GLN A 204 -9.83 25.34 21.71
N LEU A 205 -10.49 24.30 22.23
CA LEU A 205 -10.87 23.14 21.43
C LEU A 205 -11.78 23.52 20.25
N GLU A 206 -12.76 24.41 20.45
CA GLU A 206 -13.65 24.83 19.37
C GLU A 206 -12.89 25.63 18.30
N ILE A 207 -11.99 26.52 18.72
CA ILE A 207 -11.14 27.31 17.83
C ILE A 207 -10.18 26.40 17.06
N PHE A 208 -9.58 25.42 17.75
CA PHE A 208 -8.70 24.44 17.13
C PHE A 208 -9.42 23.65 16.03
N ILE A 209 -10.65 23.19 16.31
CA ILE A 209 -11.46 22.50 15.30
C ILE A 209 -11.83 23.45 14.15
N ASP A 210 -12.15 24.72 14.41
CA ASP A 210 -12.39 25.71 13.35
C ASP A 210 -11.15 25.92 12.48
N THR A 211 -9.95 25.98 13.08
CA THR A 211 -8.69 26.03 12.34
C THR A 211 -8.52 24.81 11.44
N LEU A 212 -8.69 23.59 11.97
CA LEU A 212 -8.59 22.36 11.17
C LEU A 212 -9.67 22.31 10.07
N LYS A 213 -10.85 22.86 10.32
CA LYS A 213 -11.88 23.00 9.28
C LYS A 213 -11.46 23.91 8.14
N THR A 214 -10.73 24.99 8.41
CA THR A 214 -10.19 25.83 7.31
C THR A 214 -9.19 25.06 6.44
N TYR A 215 -8.58 24.01 6.97
CA TYR A 215 -7.71 23.10 6.21
C TYR A 215 -8.48 22.03 5.44
N GLY A 216 -9.76 21.81 5.76
CA GLY A 216 -10.62 20.81 5.13
C GLY A 216 -10.98 19.62 6.03
N LEU A 217 -10.92 19.75 7.35
CA LEU A 217 -11.44 18.71 8.26
C LEU A 217 -12.94 18.48 8.02
N GLU A 218 -13.35 17.21 7.93
CA GLU A 218 -14.73 16.84 7.57
C GLU A 218 -15.47 16.05 8.66
N GLY A 219 -14.76 15.52 9.67
CA GLY A 219 -15.41 14.77 10.75
C GLY A 219 -14.70 14.82 12.11
N LEU A 220 -15.42 14.35 13.12
CA LEU A 220 -14.91 14.11 14.49
C LEU A 220 -15.17 12.67 14.91
N GLU A 221 -14.23 12.08 15.64
CA GLU A 221 -14.47 10.83 16.38
C GLU A 221 -15.25 11.14 17.66
N VAL A 222 -16.55 10.87 17.63
CA VAL A 222 -17.46 11.17 18.75
C VAL A 222 -17.58 9.97 19.67
N TYR A 223 -17.72 8.78 19.10
CA TYR A 223 -17.77 7.53 19.86
C TYR A 223 -16.36 6.97 19.97
N TYR A 224 -15.78 7.11 21.16
CA TYR A 224 -14.45 6.62 21.48
C TYR A 224 -14.49 5.99 22.87
N THR A 225 -13.73 4.91 23.06
CA THR A 225 -13.69 4.14 24.31
C THR A 225 -13.39 4.99 25.55
N GLY A 226 -12.63 6.08 25.41
CA GLY A 226 -12.34 7.01 26.51
C GLY A 226 -13.42 8.05 26.79
N HIS A 227 -14.45 8.17 25.95
CA HIS A 227 -15.54 9.13 26.15
C HIS A 227 -16.64 8.53 27.01
N ASP A 228 -17.13 9.30 27.98
CA ASP A 228 -18.37 8.99 28.68
C ASP A 228 -19.59 9.57 27.92
N ALA A 229 -20.79 9.40 28.48
CA ALA A 229 -22.02 9.90 27.86
C ALA A 229 -22.06 11.44 27.75
N SER A 230 -21.43 12.16 28.67
CA SER A 230 -21.36 13.62 28.65
C SER A 230 -20.43 14.10 27.54
N MET A 231 -19.23 13.53 27.45
CA MET A 231 -18.26 13.80 26.38
C MET A 231 -18.85 13.46 25.01
N THR A 232 -19.49 12.29 24.89
CA THR A 232 -20.15 11.87 23.63
C THR A 232 -21.21 12.88 23.20
N SER A 233 -22.05 13.34 24.14
CA SER A 233 -23.09 14.35 23.86
C SER A 233 -22.49 15.70 23.47
N PHE A 234 -21.43 16.11 24.15
CA PHE A 234 -20.68 17.34 23.84
C PHE A 234 -20.09 17.30 22.42
N TYR A 235 -19.35 16.24 22.07
CA TYR A 235 -18.73 16.12 20.76
C TYR A 235 -19.74 15.93 19.63
N LYS A 236 -20.87 15.28 19.89
CA LYS A 236 -21.99 15.20 18.94
C LYS A 236 -22.57 16.58 18.65
N HIS A 237 -22.88 17.36 19.70
CA HIS A 237 -23.37 18.72 19.53
C HIS A 237 -22.37 19.61 18.78
N LEU A 238 -21.07 19.44 19.08
CA LEU A 238 -20.01 20.19 18.42
C LEU A 238 -19.88 19.82 16.93
N ALA A 239 -19.96 18.53 16.59
CA ALA A 239 -19.96 18.06 15.22
C ALA A 239 -21.14 18.64 14.44
N ASP A 240 -22.35 18.58 15.01
CA ASP A 240 -23.57 19.15 14.41
C ASP A 240 -23.45 20.67 14.20
N LYS A 241 -23.04 21.42 15.24
CA LYS A 241 -22.82 22.88 15.20
C LYS A 241 -21.85 23.28 14.10
N LYS A 242 -20.82 22.46 13.85
CA LYS A 242 -19.77 22.73 12.88
C LYS A 242 -19.96 22.02 11.54
N ASN A 243 -21.09 21.35 11.30
CA ASN A 243 -21.36 20.58 10.08
C ASN A 243 -20.25 19.54 9.77
N LEU A 244 -19.77 18.85 10.80
CA LEU A 244 -18.79 17.76 10.70
C LEU A 244 -19.53 16.42 10.83
N ILE A 245 -19.08 15.41 10.09
CA ILE A 245 -19.64 14.07 10.26
C ILE A 245 -19.17 13.45 11.58
N VAL A 246 -20.02 12.60 12.12
CA VAL A 246 -19.72 11.81 13.31
C VAL A 246 -19.11 10.48 12.87
N THR A 247 -17.99 10.10 13.49
CA THR A 247 -17.38 8.77 13.37
C THR A 247 -17.18 8.15 14.76
N GLY A 248 -16.66 6.93 14.79
CA GLY A 248 -16.32 6.25 16.03
C GLY A 248 -15.55 4.98 15.83
N GLY A 249 -14.78 4.61 16.84
CA GLY A 249 -14.11 3.32 16.90
C GLY A 249 -13.63 2.97 18.29
N SER A 250 -13.21 1.72 18.43
CA SER A 250 -12.78 1.17 19.72
C SER A 250 -11.38 1.63 20.12
N ASP A 251 -10.54 1.98 19.14
CA ASP A 251 -9.10 2.14 19.29
C ASP A 251 -8.44 0.84 19.79
N PHE A 252 -8.87 -0.26 19.18
CA PHE A 252 -8.45 -1.62 19.54
C PHE A 252 -6.99 -1.87 19.15
N HIS A 253 -6.19 -2.29 20.13
CA HIS A 253 -4.80 -2.73 19.97
C HIS A 253 -4.58 -4.19 20.42
N GLY A 254 -5.67 -4.92 20.74
CA GLY A 254 -5.64 -6.25 21.33
C GLY A 254 -4.94 -6.30 22.69
N ALA A 255 -3.90 -7.12 22.83
CA ALA A 255 -3.19 -7.39 24.08
C ALA A 255 -2.67 -6.12 24.80
N PHE A 256 -2.46 -5.01 24.08
CA PHE A 256 -1.93 -3.76 24.63
C PHE A 256 -2.99 -2.83 25.24
N ASN A 257 -4.28 -3.05 24.97
CA ASN A 257 -5.36 -2.20 25.50
C ASN A 257 -6.44 -3.04 26.20
N LYS A 258 -6.13 -3.50 27.42
CA LYS A 258 -7.06 -4.33 28.21
C LYS A 258 -8.41 -3.63 28.44
N GLY A 259 -9.49 -4.38 28.26
CA GLY A 259 -10.86 -3.88 28.42
C GLY A 259 -11.43 -3.17 27.18
N VAL A 260 -10.78 -3.33 26.03
CA VAL A 260 -11.24 -2.86 24.72
C VAL A 260 -11.23 -4.05 23.77
N ASN A 261 -12.35 -4.31 23.11
CA ASN A 261 -12.47 -5.32 22.07
C ASN A 261 -12.96 -4.66 20.77
N ILE A 262 -12.84 -5.37 19.65
CA ILE A 262 -13.42 -4.88 18.40
C ILE A 262 -14.93 -4.70 18.59
N GLY A 263 -15.45 -3.55 18.16
CA GLY A 263 -16.87 -3.19 18.28
C GLY A 263 -17.36 -2.92 19.70
N SER A 264 -16.54 -3.03 20.73
CA SER A 264 -16.95 -2.76 22.11
C SER A 264 -15.81 -2.22 22.97
N GLY A 265 -16.09 -1.18 23.73
CA GLY A 265 -15.10 -0.48 24.54
C GLY A 265 -15.59 -0.23 25.96
N ARG A 266 -14.74 0.41 26.75
CA ARG A 266 -15.13 1.04 28.02
C ARG A 266 -16.30 2.00 27.78
N ASN A 267 -17.07 2.27 28.84
CA ASN A 267 -18.25 3.14 28.80
C ASN A 267 -19.39 2.68 27.86
N ASN A 268 -19.49 1.38 27.56
CA ASN A 268 -20.54 0.81 26.72
C ASN A 268 -20.58 1.43 25.31
N LEU A 269 -19.41 1.48 24.67
CA LEU A 269 -19.27 1.93 23.28
C LEU A 269 -20.22 1.16 22.37
N ASP A 270 -21.16 1.86 21.74
CA ASP A 270 -22.08 1.33 20.74
C ASP A 270 -22.12 2.26 19.54
N ILE A 271 -21.69 1.74 18.39
CA ILE A 271 -21.58 2.50 17.15
C ILE A 271 -22.53 1.89 16.12
N GLY A 272 -23.62 2.61 15.87
CA GLY A 272 -24.64 2.19 14.92
C GLY A 272 -24.18 2.26 13.47
N TYR A 273 -24.67 1.33 12.63
CA TYR A 273 -24.44 1.34 11.18
C TYR A 273 -24.78 2.66 10.45
N PRO A 274 -25.74 3.50 10.91
CA PRO A 274 -25.92 4.84 10.33
C PRO A 274 -24.67 5.72 10.31
N VAL A 275 -23.73 5.54 11.24
CA VAL A 275 -22.43 6.25 11.26
C VAL A 275 -21.63 5.94 9.99
N PHE A 276 -21.50 4.66 9.65
CA PHE A 276 -20.80 4.21 8.43
C PHE A 276 -21.51 4.67 7.15
N LYS A 277 -22.85 4.67 7.13
CA LYS A 277 -23.60 5.20 5.99
C LYS A 277 -23.40 6.70 5.78
N ALA A 278 -23.35 7.48 6.87
CA ALA A 278 -23.07 8.91 6.81
C ALA A 278 -21.65 9.18 6.29
N LEU A 279 -20.65 8.41 6.76
CA LEU A 279 -19.29 8.44 6.25
C LEU A 279 -19.24 8.19 4.74
N ASN A 280 -19.86 7.12 4.24
CA ASN A 280 -19.84 6.79 2.81
C ASN A 280 -20.57 7.83 1.93
N ARG A 281 -21.67 8.42 2.42
CA ARG A 281 -22.35 9.51 1.71
C ARG A 281 -21.43 10.73 1.59
N ARG A 282 -20.76 11.12 2.67
CA ARG A 282 -19.82 12.24 2.64
C ARG A 282 -18.61 11.95 1.76
N LEU A 283 -18.14 10.70 1.71
CA LEU A 283 -17.06 10.29 0.80
C LEU A 283 -17.45 10.46 -0.67
N ALA A 284 -18.69 10.16 -1.03
CA ALA A 284 -19.16 10.35 -2.40
C ALA A 284 -19.07 11.83 -2.81
N GLU A 285 -19.47 12.76 -1.93
CA GLU A 285 -19.37 14.20 -2.14
C GLU A 285 -17.91 14.67 -2.28
N ILE A 286 -17.02 14.16 -1.42
CA ILE A 286 -15.58 14.45 -1.52
C ILE A 286 -14.98 13.92 -2.81
N LYS A 287 -15.29 12.68 -3.20
CA LYS A 287 -14.76 12.11 -4.44
C LYS A 287 -15.19 12.94 -5.65
N GLU A 288 -16.44 13.38 -5.71
CA GLU A 288 -16.89 14.27 -6.79
C GLU A 288 -16.12 15.60 -6.82
N LYS A 289 -15.84 16.19 -5.65
CA LYS A 289 -15.13 17.45 -5.53
C LYS A 289 -13.62 17.36 -5.79
N TYR A 290 -12.99 16.22 -5.48
CA TYR A 290 -11.54 16.04 -5.49
C TYR A 290 -11.03 15.05 -6.56
N THR A 291 -11.89 14.60 -7.49
CA THR A 291 -11.44 13.87 -8.69
C THR A 291 -10.93 14.85 -9.73
N ASP A 292 -9.72 15.36 -9.52
CA ASP A 292 -9.02 16.20 -10.49
C ASP A 292 -8.23 15.32 -11.46
N LEU A 293 -8.59 15.37 -12.76
CA LEU A 293 -7.89 14.64 -13.81
C LEU A 293 -6.42 15.07 -13.94
N SER A 294 -6.05 16.27 -13.46
CA SER A 294 -4.65 16.70 -13.42
C SER A 294 -3.78 15.75 -12.59
N ILE A 295 -4.35 15.09 -11.58
CA ILE A 295 -3.63 14.09 -10.77
C ILE A 295 -3.27 12.88 -11.63
N LEU A 296 -4.21 12.40 -12.45
CA LEU A 296 -3.94 11.29 -13.37
C LEU A 296 -2.94 11.69 -14.46
N GLU A 297 -3.10 12.87 -15.06
CA GLU A 297 -2.16 13.44 -16.04
C GLU A 297 -0.73 13.51 -15.46
N ASN A 298 -0.59 14.01 -14.23
CA ASN A 298 0.70 14.07 -13.53
C ASN A 298 1.27 12.68 -13.21
N ASN A 299 0.42 11.73 -12.80
CA ASN A 299 0.85 10.37 -12.49
C ASN A 299 1.32 9.62 -13.74
N MET A 300 0.65 9.85 -14.86
CA MET A 300 1.02 9.34 -16.18
C MET A 300 2.29 10.04 -16.71
N GLY A 301 2.48 11.32 -16.40
CA GLY A 301 3.51 12.14 -17.04
C GLY A 301 3.06 12.70 -18.40
N TYR A 302 1.74 12.85 -18.63
CA TYR A 302 1.17 13.32 -19.88
C TYR A 302 0.00 14.27 -19.63
N VAL A 303 0.07 15.48 -20.20
CA VAL A 303 -1.00 16.49 -20.12
C VAL A 303 -1.75 16.53 -21.45
N PHE A 304 -3.05 16.28 -21.42
CA PHE A 304 -3.87 16.23 -22.63
C PHE A 304 -4.17 17.63 -23.18
N LYS A 305 -4.04 17.81 -24.49
CA LYS A 305 -4.54 19.02 -25.17
C LYS A 305 -6.07 18.96 -25.27
N ASP A 306 -6.60 17.79 -25.63
CA ASP A 306 -8.02 17.49 -25.62
C ASP A 306 -8.38 16.49 -24.51
N ARG A 307 -8.81 17.01 -23.35
CA ARG A 307 -9.26 16.19 -22.21
C ARG A 307 -10.50 15.36 -22.50
N SER A 308 -11.24 15.61 -23.59
CA SER A 308 -12.39 14.77 -23.94
C SER A 308 -11.97 13.34 -24.29
N LEU A 309 -10.77 13.16 -24.86
CA LEU A 309 -10.19 11.84 -25.14
C LEU A 309 -9.93 11.06 -23.84
N LEU A 310 -9.32 11.71 -22.85
CA LEU A 310 -9.08 11.12 -21.53
C LEU A 310 -10.40 10.78 -20.84
N VAL A 311 -11.38 11.69 -20.86
CA VAL A 311 -12.70 11.44 -20.28
C VAL A 311 -13.37 10.22 -20.92
N ASN A 312 -13.32 10.09 -22.24
CA ASN A 312 -13.90 8.94 -22.94
C ASN A 312 -13.18 7.63 -22.61
N ALA A 313 -11.84 7.64 -22.53
CA ALA A 313 -11.05 6.48 -22.13
C ALA A 313 -11.38 5.96 -20.72
N LEU A 314 -11.84 6.85 -19.83
CA LEU A 314 -12.25 6.53 -18.46
C LEU A 314 -13.70 6.06 -18.34
N CYS A 315 -14.48 6.03 -19.42
CA CYS A 315 -15.89 5.64 -19.39
C CYS A 315 -16.06 4.14 -19.67
N HIS A 316 -16.25 3.35 -18.62
CA HIS A 316 -16.60 1.93 -18.77
C HIS A 316 -18.04 1.77 -19.28
N ARG A 317 -18.30 0.73 -20.09
CA ARG A 317 -19.64 0.37 -20.61
C ARG A 317 -20.75 0.38 -19.56
N SER A 318 -20.48 -0.07 -18.34
CA SER A 318 -21.47 -0.10 -17.25
C SER A 318 -21.98 1.31 -16.90
N TYR A 319 -21.10 2.31 -16.99
CA TYR A 319 -21.44 3.68 -16.65
C TYR A 319 -22.28 4.33 -17.75
N VAL A 320 -21.92 4.09 -19.01
CA VAL A 320 -22.64 4.60 -20.19
C VAL A 320 -24.06 4.06 -20.24
N ASN A 321 -24.25 2.78 -19.92
CA ASN A 321 -25.57 2.14 -19.88
C ASN A 321 -26.49 2.75 -18.81
N GLU A 322 -25.94 3.17 -17.67
CA GLU A 322 -26.70 3.77 -16.56
C GLU A 322 -26.87 5.29 -16.69
N ASN A 323 -25.94 5.99 -17.34
CA ASN A 323 -25.86 7.45 -17.39
C ASN A 323 -25.79 7.96 -18.84
N GLN A 324 -26.85 7.67 -19.61
CA GLN A 324 -26.94 8.07 -21.01
C GLN A 324 -26.70 9.58 -21.18
N GLY A 325 -25.82 9.95 -22.11
CA GLY A 325 -25.45 11.34 -22.40
C GLY A 325 -24.31 11.93 -21.56
N SER A 326 -23.75 11.19 -20.59
CA SER A 326 -22.63 11.67 -19.74
C SER A 326 -21.24 11.41 -20.33
N CYS A 327 -21.13 10.43 -21.24
CA CYS A 327 -19.94 10.15 -22.05
C CYS A 327 -20.38 10.01 -23.51
N SER A 328 -19.48 10.28 -24.46
CA SER A 328 -19.76 10.12 -25.89
C SER A 328 -19.92 8.66 -26.30
N SER A 329 -19.10 7.77 -25.74
CA SER A 329 -19.15 6.32 -25.91
C SER A 329 -18.55 5.64 -24.68
N ASP A 330 -18.54 4.31 -24.65
CA ASP A 330 -17.62 3.57 -23.79
C ASP A 330 -16.19 3.61 -24.35
N ASN A 331 -15.26 3.04 -23.59
CA ASN A 331 -13.84 3.00 -23.88
C ASN A 331 -13.38 1.81 -24.75
N GLU A 332 -14.25 0.87 -25.13
CA GLU A 332 -13.87 -0.40 -25.81
C GLU A 332 -13.18 -0.14 -27.17
N ARG A 333 -13.58 0.94 -27.88
CA ARG A 333 -12.91 1.33 -29.14
C ARG A 333 -11.50 1.90 -28.94
N LEU A 334 -11.28 2.59 -27.81
CA LEU A 334 -9.97 3.13 -27.45
C LEU A 334 -9.08 2.00 -26.94
N GLU A 335 -9.60 1.09 -26.12
CA GLU A 335 -8.93 -0.15 -25.72
C GLU A 335 -8.38 -0.90 -26.94
N PHE A 336 -9.24 -1.18 -27.94
CA PHE A 336 -8.81 -1.86 -29.18
C PHE A 336 -7.63 -1.18 -29.90
N LEU A 337 -7.61 0.15 -29.98
CA LEU A 337 -6.49 0.89 -30.56
C LEU A 337 -5.27 0.87 -29.62
N GLY A 338 -5.52 0.92 -28.32
CA GLY A 338 -4.55 0.99 -27.25
C GLY A 338 -3.65 -0.23 -27.20
N ASP A 339 -4.23 -1.43 -27.30
CA ASP A 339 -3.49 -2.70 -27.40
C ASP A 339 -2.48 -2.66 -28.56
N ALA A 340 -2.92 -2.27 -29.75
CA ALA A 340 -2.05 -2.21 -30.93
C ALA A 340 -0.92 -1.17 -30.77
N VAL A 341 -1.23 0.01 -30.26
CA VAL A 341 -0.24 1.07 -29.99
C VAL A 341 0.76 0.61 -28.93
N LEU A 342 0.27 0.05 -27.83
CA LEU A 342 1.09 -0.42 -26.72
C LEU A 342 2.01 -1.56 -27.16
N GLY A 343 1.48 -2.53 -27.89
CA GLY A 343 2.23 -3.67 -28.44
C GLY A 343 3.36 -3.23 -29.38
N LEU A 344 3.12 -2.19 -30.19
CA LEU A 344 4.15 -1.58 -31.04
C LEU A 344 5.23 -0.90 -30.19
N CYS A 345 4.85 -0.05 -29.23
CA CYS A 345 5.78 0.70 -28.40
C CYS A 345 6.67 -0.23 -27.56
N VAL A 346 6.06 -1.20 -26.87
CA VAL A 346 6.79 -2.19 -26.07
C VAL A 346 7.69 -3.05 -26.96
N GLY A 347 7.21 -3.47 -28.13
CA GLY A 347 8.03 -4.21 -29.10
C GLY A 347 9.27 -3.43 -29.54
N HIS A 348 9.12 -2.14 -29.85
CA HIS A 348 10.22 -1.25 -30.20
C HIS A 348 11.25 -1.14 -29.07
N LEU A 349 10.80 -0.86 -27.84
CA LEU A 349 11.68 -0.71 -26.68
C LEU A 349 12.43 -2.01 -26.33
N LEU A 350 11.78 -3.17 -26.50
CA LEU A 350 12.44 -4.47 -26.31
C LEU A 350 13.55 -4.70 -27.33
N MET A 351 13.34 -4.35 -28.60
CA MET A 351 14.36 -4.48 -29.63
C MET A 351 15.56 -3.57 -29.37
N GLU A 352 15.34 -2.35 -28.89
CA GLU A 352 16.42 -1.41 -28.54
C GLU A 352 17.19 -1.86 -27.28
N LYS A 353 16.49 -2.26 -26.21
CA LYS A 353 17.13 -2.66 -24.95
C LYS A 353 17.74 -4.06 -24.99
N SER A 354 17.29 -4.94 -25.88
CA SER A 354 17.74 -6.33 -25.99
C SER A 354 18.10 -6.72 -27.43
N PRO A 355 19.11 -6.08 -28.06
CA PRO A 355 19.40 -6.23 -29.48
C PRO A 355 19.88 -7.63 -29.91
N LEU A 356 20.26 -8.47 -28.95
CA LEU A 356 20.76 -9.83 -29.19
C LEU A 356 19.69 -10.92 -29.00
N LYS A 357 18.50 -10.58 -28.49
CA LYS A 357 17.43 -11.57 -28.25
C LYS A 357 16.78 -11.99 -29.56
N LYS A 358 16.44 -13.28 -29.66
CA LYS A 358 15.72 -13.83 -30.82
C LYS A 358 14.25 -13.39 -30.79
N GLU A 359 13.58 -13.44 -31.94
CA GLU A 359 12.15 -13.08 -32.08
C GLU A 359 11.27 -13.77 -31.04
N GLY A 360 11.40 -15.10 -30.84
CA GLY A 360 10.57 -15.82 -29.88
C GLY A 360 10.77 -15.38 -28.42
N GLU A 361 11.97 -14.95 -28.03
CA GLU A 361 12.23 -14.37 -26.71
C GLU A 361 11.57 -12.99 -26.56
N LEU A 362 11.72 -12.14 -27.57
CA LEU A 362 11.09 -10.81 -27.61
C LEU A 362 9.57 -10.90 -27.56
N SER A 363 8.98 -11.84 -28.30
CA SER A 363 7.54 -12.11 -28.29
C SER A 363 7.05 -12.54 -26.90
N LYS A 364 7.79 -13.42 -26.21
CA LYS A 364 7.47 -13.82 -24.83
C LYS A 364 7.57 -12.66 -23.84
N LEU A 365 8.63 -11.87 -23.92
CA LEU A 365 8.83 -10.70 -23.07
C LEU A 365 7.71 -9.68 -23.26
N ARG A 366 7.37 -9.39 -24.51
CA ARG A 366 6.25 -8.50 -24.85
C ARG A 366 4.96 -9.00 -24.23
N SER A 367 4.58 -10.26 -24.48
CA SER A 367 3.34 -10.84 -23.94
C SER A 367 3.27 -10.80 -22.41
N ASN A 368 4.40 -10.90 -21.70
CA ASN A 368 4.42 -10.73 -20.25
C ASN A 368 4.17 -9.26 -19.84
N LEU A 369 4.85 -8.33 -20.50
CA LEU A 369 4.76 -6.89 -20.21
C LEU A 369 3.39 -6.28 -20.52
N VAL A 370 2.72 -6.78 -21.56
CA VAL A 370 1.37 -6.33 -21.96
C VAL A 370 0.28 -7.30 -21.54
N SER A 371 0.54 -8.15 -20.54
CA SER A 371 -0.49 -9.04 -20.00
C SER A 371 -1.46 -8.29 -19.09
N GLU A 372 -2.70 -8.77 -18.99
CA GLU A 372 -3.73 -8.19 -18.10
C GLU A 372 -3.21 -7.95 -16.66
N PRO A 373 -2.50 -8.87 -15.99
CA PRO A 373 -1.94 -8.61 -14.67
C PRO A 373 -0.91 -7.48 -14.66
N ALA A 374 -0.03 -7.41 -15.66
CA ALA A 374 1.01 -6.39 -15.75
C ALA A 374 0.41 -5.00 -16.02
N LEU A 375 -0.56 -4.90 -16.93
CA LEU A 375 -1.26 -3.65 -17.22
C LEU A 375 -2.13 -3.20 -16.06
N ALA A 376 -2.77 -4.12 -15.35
CA ALA A 376 -3.48 -3.79 -14.11
C ALA A 376 -2.54 -3.27 -13.01
N GLU A 377 -1.31 -3.78 -12.91
CA GLU A 377 -0.28 -3.22 -12.01
C GLU A 377 0.13 -1.81 -12.43
N MET A 378 0.32 -1.55 -13.74
CA MET A 378 0.63 -0.20 -14.24
C MET A 378 -0.52 0.77 -14.01
N ALA A 379 -1.76 0.34 -14.23
CA ALA A 379 -2.95 1.10 -13.93
C ALA A 379 -3.03 1.49 -12.44
N ARG A 380 -2.71 0.55 -11.53
CA ARG A 380 -2.61 0.85 -10.08
C ARG A 380 -1.46 1.80 -9.78
N PHE A 381 -0.31 1.66 -10.44
CA PHE A 381 0.86 2.52 -10.23
C PHE A 381 0.60 4.01 -10.57
N ILE A 382 -0.29 4.28 -11.52
CA ILE A 382 -0.74 5.65 -11.86
C ILE A 382 -2.05 6.03 -11.16
N ASP A 383 -2.59 5.15 -10.30
CA ASP A 383 -3.87 5.29 -9.61
C ASP A 383 -5.08 5.48 -10.55
N LEU A 384 -5.05 4.80 -11.70
CA LEU A 384 -6.06 4.91 -12.76
C LEU A 384 -7.46 4.55 -12.27
N GLY A 385 -7.58 3.49 -11.46
CA GLY A 385 -8.86 2.96 -10.99
C GLY A 385 -9.76 4.01 -10.33
N ARG A 386 -9.18 4.99 -9.62
CA ARG A 386 -9.90 6.09 -8.97
C ARG A 386 -10.70 6.95 -9.97
N PHE A 387 -10.22 7.05 -11.21
CA PHE A 387 -10.77 7.93 -12.24
C PHE A 387 -11.72 7.22 -13.20
N ILE A 388 -11.79 5.88 -13.16
CA ILE A 388 -12.68 5.10 -14.01
C ILE A 388 -14.13 5.32 -13.57
N ARG A 389 -14.97 5.72 -14.52
CA ARG A 389 -16.41 5.87 -14.31
C ARG A 389 -17.08 4.53 -14.47
N LEU A 390 -17.68 4.05 -13.38
CA LEU A 390 -18.35 2.76 -13.29
C LEU A 390 -19.83 2.93 -12.96
N GLY A 391 -20.68 2.05 -13.50
CA GLY A 391 -22.06 1.93 -13.08
C GLY A 391 -22.15 1.51 -11.62
N LYS A 392 -23.28 1.77 -10.96
CA LYS A 392 -23.46 1.52 -9.52
C LYS A 392 -23.19 0.07 -9.15
N GLY A 393 -23.69 -0.88 -9.95
CA GLY A 393 -23.46 -2.31 -9.71
C GLY A 393 -21.98 -2.70 -9.80
N GLU A 394 -21.30 -2.18 -10.82
CA GLU A 394 -19.87 -2.46 -11.07
C GLU A 394 -19.00 -1.85 -9.97
N ALA A 395 -19.29 -0.61 -9.56
CA ALA A 395 -18.63 0.08 -8.46
C ALA A 395 -18.81 -0.66 -7.12
N LEU A 396 -20.02 -1.15 -6.82
CA LEU A 396 -20.30 -1.95 -5.62
C LEU A 396 -19.49 -3.24 -5.58
N SER A 397 -19.26 -3.86 -6.74
CA SER A 397 -18.39 -5.04 -6.87
C SER A 397 -16.90 -4.73 -6.92
N ARG A 398 -16.51 -3.48 -6.61
CA ARG A 398 -15.14 -2.96 -6.66
C ARG A 398 -14.49 -3.06 -8.04
N GLY A 399 -15.25 -2.79 -9.10
CA GLY A 399 -14.75 -2.81 -10.49
C GLY A 399 -13.48 -1.97 -10.71
N PHE A 400 -13.30 -0.89 -9.94
CA PHE A 400 -12.14 0.02 -10.01
C PHE A 400 -10.81 -0.63 -9.60
N ASP A 401 -10.82 -1.87 -9.09
CA ASP A 401 -9.62 -2.61 -8.69
C ASP A 401 -9.56 -4.01 -9.34
N LYS A 402 -10.48 -4.31 -10.27
CA LYS A 402 -10.46 -5.58 -11.05
C LYS A 402 -9.41 -5.49 -12.15
N ASN A 403 -8.63 -6.55 -12.33
CA ASN A 403 -7.55 -6.58 -13.31
C ASN A 403 -8.03 -6.31 -14.74
N SER A 404 -9.12 -6.96 -15.17
CA SER A 404 -9.68 -6.75 -16.51
C SER A 404 -10.03 -5.28 -16.77
N ILE A 405 -10.85 -4.66 -15.91
CA ILE A 405 -11.26 -3.25 -16.06
C ILE A 405 -10.06 -2.30 -16.03
N LEU A 406 -9.08 -2.56 -15.16
CA LEU A 406 -7.88 -1.75 -15.06
C LEU A 406 -6.99 -1.87 -16.30
N SER A 407 -6.84 -3.08 -16.84
CA SER A 407 -6.07 -3.35 -18.06
C SER A 407 -6.72 -2.66 -19.26
N ASP A 408 -8.02 -2.87 -19.47
CA ASP A 408 -8.77 -2.30 -20.59
C ASP A 408 -8.74 -0.76 -20.55
N ALA A 409 -8.93 -0.17 -19.36
CA ALA A 409 -8.84 1.26 -19.17
C ALA A 409 -7.41 1.79 -19.39
N PHE A 410 -6.37 1.03 -19.03
CA PHE A 410 -4.99 1.40 -19.28
C PHE A 410 -4.71 1.48 -20.79
N GLU A 411 -5.11 0.47 -21.56
CA GLU A 411 -5.00 0.51 -23.01
C GLU A 411 -5.77 1.68 -23.61
N ALA A 412 -6.99 1.94 -23.13
CA ALA A 412 -7.79 3.06 -23.59
C ALA A 412 -7.13 4.43 -23.36
N ILE A 413 -6.45 4.66 -22.22
CA ILE A 413 -5.72 5.92 -22.00
C ILE A 413 -4.46 6.03 -22.85
N ILE A 414 -3.81 4.91 -23.19
CA ILE A 414 -2.68 4.88 -24.13
C ILE A 414 -3.15 5.28 -25.52
N ALA A 415 -4.30 4.76 -25.99
CA ALA A 415 -4.91 5.20 -27.24
C ALA A 415 -5.28 6.68 -27.23
N ALA A 416 -5.88 7.16 -26.13
CA ALA A 416 -6.22 8.57 -25.99
C ALA A 416 -4.99 9.48 -26.09
N ALA A 417 -3.89 9.13 -25.39
CA ALA A 417 -2.64 9.87 -25.45
C ALA A 417 -2.00 9.82 -26.85
N TYR A 418 -2.07 8.67 -27.53
CA TYR A 418 -1.62 8.54 -28.91
C TYR A 418 -2.41 9.43 -29.88
N LEU A 419 -3.74 9.50 -29.75
CA LEU A 419 -4.58 10.35 -30.60
C LEU A 419 -4.35 11.86 -30.33
N ASP A 420 -4.01 12.24 -29.11
CA ASP A 420 -3.75 13.63 -28.70
C ASP A 420 -2.32 14.11 -29.05
N GLY A 421 -1.34 13.22 -28.91
CA GLY A 421 0.09 13.53 -28.95
C GLY A 421 0.86 12.97 -30.14
N GLY A 422 0.32 11.95 -30.83
CA GLY A 422 1.00 11.22 -31.89
C GLY A 422 2.03 10.19 -31.40
N PHE A 423 2.69 9.52 -32.35
CA PHE A 423 3.58 8.38 -32.05
C PHE A 423 4.81 8.76 -31.21
N GLU A 424 5.44 9.90 -31.48
CA GLU A 424 6.65 10.33 -30.76
C GLU A 424 6.37 10.52 -29.27
N LYS A 425 5.23 11.16 -28.94
CA LYS A 425 4.85 11.43 -27.55
C LYS A 425 4.45 10.18 -26.78
N ILE A 426 3.76 9.25 -27.44
CA ILE A 426 3.39 7.98 -26.77
C ILE A 426 4.61 7.09 -26.53
N MET A 427 5.61 7.11 -27.42
CA MET A 427 6.87 6.39 -27.21
C MET A 427 7.62 6.90 -25.98
N GLU A 428 7.72 8.23 -25.80
CA GLU A 428 8.30 8.85 -24.59
C GLU A 428 7.53 8.40 -23.33
N LEU A 429 6.19 8.48 -23.37
CA LEU A 429 5.34 8.11 -22.25
C LEU A 429 5.51 6.62 -21.85
N ILE A 430 5.46 5.70 -22.82
CA ILE A 430 5.62 4.26 -22.57
C ILE A 430 7.03 3.94 -22.08
N HIS A 431 8.06 4.59 -22.62
CA HIS A 431 9.42 4.43 -22.13
C HIS A 431 9.51 4.73 -20.63
N ASP A 432 8.95 5.86 -20.19
CA ASP A 432 9.03 6.28 -18.80
C ASP A 432 8.20 5.40 -17.88
N LEU A 433 6.95 5.07 -18.27
CA LEU A 433 6.06 4.21 -17.48
C LEU A 433 6.60 2.78 -17.31
N PHE A 434 7.26 2.23 -18.32
CA PHE A 434 7.73 0.85 -18.31
C PHE A 434 9.21 0.70 -17.93
N SER A 435 9.93 1.80 -17.69
CA SER A 435 11.37 1.82 -17.38
C SER A 435 11.77 0.79 -16.30
N ASP A 436 11.15 0.88 -15.12
CA ASP A 436 11.37 -0.06 -14.00
C ASP A 436 11.02 -1.51 -14.36
N SER A 437 9.94 -1.72 -15.12
CA SER A 437 9.48 -3.05 -15.54
C SER A 437 10.48 -3.70 -16.49
N PHE A 438 11.04 -2.92 -17.43
CA PHE A 438 12.13 -3.38 -18.29
C PHE A 438 13.37 -3.75 -17.49
N ASP A 439 13.80 -2.88 -16.57
CA ASP A 439 15.00 -3.13 -15.76
C ASP A 439 14.86 -4.40 -14.91
N ARG A 440 13.69 -4.65 -14.32
CA ARG A 440 13.39 -5.88 -13.57
C ARG A 440 13.37 -7.12 -14.44
N ILE A 441 12.78 -7.05 -15.63
CA ILE A 441 12.69 -8.22 -16.53
C ILE A 441 14.05 -8.56 -17.10
N ILE A 442 14.83 -7.54 -17.52
CA ILE A 442 16.19 -7.73 -18.03
C ILE A 442 17.09 -8.30 -16.93
N SER A 443 17.03 -7.75 -15.70
CA SER A 443 17.83 -8.25 -14.56
C SER A 443 17.41 -9.64 -14.07
N ASN A 444 16.11 -9.96 -14.09
CA ASN A 444 15.63 -11.31 -13.76
C ASN A 444 15.98 -12.34 -14.84
N GLU A 445 16.04 -11.95 -16.11
CA GLU A 445 16.49 -12.83 -17.21
C GLU A 445 18.02 -12.89 -17.37
N GLU A 446 18.80 -12.01 -16.73
CA GLU A 446 20.25 -12.18 -16.58
C GLU A 446 20.62 -13.43 -15.75
N THR A 447 19.63 -14.15 -15.18
CA THR A 447 19.75 -15.60 -15.07
C THR A 447 19.66 -16.23 -16.47
N VAL A 448 20.69 -16.01 -17.28
CA VAL A 448 20.85 -16.60 -18.62
C VAL A 448 20.43 -18.07 -18.55
N ASP A 449 19.50 -18.48 -19.41
CA ASP A 449 19.08 -19.89 -19.50
C ASP A 449 20.17 -20.70 -20.21
N TYR A 450 21.26 -20.94 -19.48
CA TYR A 450 22.40 -21.72 -19.91
C TYR A 450 22.00 -23.13 -20.32
N LYS A 451 20.91 -23.66 -19.76
CA LYS A 451 20.37 -24.99 -20.10
C LYS A 451 19.85 -25.00 -21.53
N SER A 452 18.99 -24.04 -21.88
CA SER A 452 18.47 -23.87 -23.24
C SER A 452 19.58 -23.52 -24.24
N THR A 453 20.49 -22.59 -23.88
CA THR A 453 21.63 -22.24 -24.74
C THR A 453 22.56 -23.44 -25.00
N LEU A 454 22.82 -24.27 -23.98
CA LEU A 454 23.65 -25.46 -24.14
C LEU A 454 22.94 -26.53 -24.98
N GLN A 455 21.62 -26.66 -24.85
CA GLN A 455 20.83 -27.59 -25.64
C GLN A 455 20.81 -27.20 -27.13
N GLU A 456 20.63 -25.92 -27.45
CA GLU A 456 20.75 -25.42 -28.83
C GLU A 456 22.16 -25.69 -29.39
N PHE A 457 23.21 -25.38 -28.63
CA PHE A 457 24.59 -25.67 -29.02
C PHE A 457 24.81 -27.16 -29.29
N ALA A 458 24.29 -28.03 -28.43
CA ALA A 458 24.41 -29.47 -28.55
C ALA A 458 23.68 -30.04 -29.78
N GLN A 459 22.52 -29.45 -30.11
CA GLN A 459 21.77 -29.80 -31.31
C GLN A 459 22.52 -29.39 -32.58
N GLU A 460 23.07 -28.18 -32.63
CA GLU A 460 23.84 -27.66 -33.77
C GLU A 460 25.15 -28.44 -34.03
N HIS A 461 25.81 -28.95 -32.98
CA HIS A 461 27.18 -29.52 -33.08
C HIS A 461 27.22 -31.05 -33.01
N GLY A 462 26.07 -31.73 -33.07
CA GLY A 462 26.04 -33.20 -33.09
C GLY A 462 24.71 -33.86 -32.75
N ALA A 463 23.61 -33.11 -32.64
CA ALA A 463 22.28 -33.65 -32.29
C ALA A 463 22.25 -34.45 -30.96
N VAL A 464 23.13 -34.14 -30.00
CA VAL A 464 23.17 -34.80 -28.69
C VAL A 464 22.36 -33.99 -27.68
N THR A 465 21.67 -34.65 -26.76
CA THR A 465 20.92 -33.97 -25.68
C THR A 465 21.76 -33.94 -24.40
N PRO A 466 21.96 -32.78 -23.75
CA PRO A 466 22.71 -32.71 -22.49
C PRO A 466 22.00 -33.47 -21.36
N GLN A 467 22.71 -34.35 -20.65
CA GLN A 467 22.16 -35.15 -19.55
C GLN A 467 22.58 -34.60 -18.18
N TYR A 468 21.58 -34.33 -17.33
CA TYR A 468 21.77 -33.83 -15.97
C TYR A 468 21.48 -34.94 -14.97
N VAL A 469 22.41 -35.17 -14.04
CA VAL A 469 22.30 -36.20 -12.99
C VAL A 469 22.49 -35.57 -11.62
N VAL A 470 21.53 -35.79 -10.72
CA VAL A 470 21.67 -35.36 -9.31
C VAL A 470 22.68 -36.27 -8.63
N GLN A 471 23.78 -35.69 -8.17
CA GLN A 471 24.84 -36.42 -7.46
C GLN A 471 24.61 -36.41 -5.97
N LYS A 472 24.17 -35.27 -5.42
CA LYS A 472 24.00 -35.09 -3.98
C LYS A 472 22.91 -34.09 -3.65
N GLU A 473 22.19 -34.37 -2.58
CA GLU A 473 21.27 -33.44 -1.92
C GLU A 473 21.75 -33.28 -0.46
N SER A 474 21.91 -32.04 0.00
CA SER A 474 22.43 -31.76 1.35
C SER A 474 21.78 -30.53 1.98
N GLY A 475 21.72 -30.48 3.32
CA GLY A 475 21.07 -29.39 4.08
C GLY A 475 19.66 -29.74 4.58
N PRO A 476 19.11 -28.95 5.52
CA PRO A 476 17.76 -29.14 6.06
C PRO A 476 16.68 -28.80 5.03
N ASP A 477 15.45 -29.31 5.20
CA ASP A 477 14.37 -29.20 4.18
C ASP A 477 14.06 -27.76 3.74
N HIS A 478 14.25 -26.78 4.63
CA HIS A 478 14.04 -25.34 4.34
C HIS A 478 15.28 -24.64 3.76
N ASP A 479 16.42 -25.34 3.61
CA ASP A 479 17.66 -24.81 3.02
C ASP A 479 18.48 -25.90 2.30
N LYS A 480 17.81 -26.67 1.44
CA LYS A 480 18.46 -27.72 0.63
C LYS A 480 19.39 -27.14 -0.42
N THR A 481 20.51 -27.81 -0.63
CA THR A 481 21.48 -27.55 -1.69
C THR A 481 21.63 -28.81 -2.54
N PHE A 482 21.44 -28.66 -3.85
CA PHE A 482 21.54 -29.70 -4.85
C PHE A 482 22.87 -29.59 -5.59
N GLU A 483 23.53 -30.73 -5.79
CA GLU A 483 24.71 -30.89 -6.63
C GLU A 483 24.32 -31.73 -7.84
N ILE A 484 24.46 -31.15 -9.04
CA ILE A 484 24.08 -31.78 -10.30
C ILE A 484 25.29 -31.80 -11.22
N SER A 485 25.60 -32.99 -11.75
CA SER A 485 26.60 -33.15 -12.80
C SER A 485 25.94 -33.16 -14.17
N LEU A 486 26.67 -32.65 -15.16
CA LEU A 486 26.29 -32.62 -16.57
C LEU A 486 27.43 -33.18 -17.40
N ASN A 487 27.11 -34.10 -18.32
CA ASN A 487 28.06 -34.57 -19.32
C ASN A 487 27.54 -34.24 -20.72
N LEU A 488 28.38 -33.58 -21.53
CA LEU A 488 28.10 -33.32 -22.94
C LEU A 488 29.40 -33.27 -23.74
N PHE A 489 29.48 -34.01 -24.84
CA PHE A 489 30.69 -34.11 -25.69
C PHE A 489 31.97 -34.47 -24.92
N GLY A 490 31.86 -35.30 -23.88
CA GLY A 490 32.99 -35.66 -23.02
C GLY A 490 33.43 -34.56 -22.04
N ILE A 491 32.72 -33.43 -22.00
CA ILE A 491 32.91 -32.38 -21.00
C ILE A 491 31.99 -32.65 -19.82
N GLU A 492 32.59 -32.78 -18.65
CA GLU A 492 31.87 -32.88 -17.39
C GLU A 492 31.90 -31.53 -16.66
N SER A 493 30.74 -31.12 -16.17
CA SER A 493 30.61 -29.98 -15.27
C SER A 493 29.72 -30.34 -14.08
N THR A 494 29.97 -29.68 -12.96
CA THR A 494 29.15 -29.82 -11.75
C THR A 494 28.61 -28.46 -11.33
N GLY A 495 27.29 -28.38 -11.17
CA GLY A 495 26.57 -27.19 -10.73
C GLY A 495 25.95 -27.34 -9.35
N PHE A 496 25.80 -26.21 -8.66
CA PHE A 496 25.21 -26.14 -7.31
C PHE A 496 24.04 -25.17 -7.28
N GLY A 497 23.01 -25.46 -6.50
CA GLY A 497 21.84 -24.58 -6.38
C GLY A 497 20.90 -24.93 -5.24
N LYS A 498 20.07 -23.96 -4.83
CA LYS A 498 19.06 -24.13 -3.78
C LYS A 498 17.84 -24.95 -4.22
N ASN A 499 17.73 -25.21 -5.52
CA ASN A 499 16.78 -26.14 -6.12
C ASN A 499 17.45 -26.82 -7.33
N LYS A 500 16.86 -27.91 -7.83
CA LYS A 500 17.40 -28.67 -8.97
C LYS A 500 17.60 -27.78 -10.21
N LYS A 501 16.63 -26.91 -10.52
CA LYS A 501 16.70 -26.01 -11.67
C LYS A 501 17.92 -25.06 -11.60
N ALA A 502 18.20 -24.49 -10.43
CA ALA A 502 19.35 -23.61 -10.22
C ALA A 502 20.68 -24.35 -10.36
N ALA A 503 20.78 -25.57 -9.81
CA ALA A 503 21.97 -26.41 -9.93
C ALA A 503 22.24 -26.84 -11.38
N GLU A 504 21.19 -27.17 -12.15
CA GLU A 504 21.29 -27.46 -13.58
C GLU A 504 21.79 -26.25 -14.39
N GLN A 505 21.27 -25.04 -14.11
CA GLN A 505 21.70 -23.80 -14.77
C GLN A 505 23.18 -23.50 -14.51
N ASP A 506 23.64 -23.64 -13.25
CA ASP A 506 25.06 -23.46 -12.90
C ASP A 506 25.97 -24.49 -13.60
N SER A 507 25.52 -25.75 -13.70
CA SER A 507 26.27 -26.79 -14.43
C SER A 507 26.35 -26.47 -15.92
N ALA A 508 25.25 -26.06 -16.53
CA ALA A 508 25.18 -25.69 -17.94
C ALA A 508 26.06 -24.47 -18.26
N LYS A 509 26.07 -23.47 -17.38
CA LYS A 509 26.96 -22.29 -17.47
C LYS A 509 28.42 -22.68 -17.54
N LYS A 510 28.85 -23.56 -16.64
CA LYS A 510 30.23 -24.06 -16.57
C LYS A 510 30.61 -24.84 -17.83
N ALA A 511 29.72 -25.71 -18.31
CA ALA A 511 29.94 -26.47 -19.56
C ALA A 511 30.08 -25.55 -20.77
N LEU A 512 29.17 -24.57 -20.94
CA LEU A 512 29.25 -23.58 -22.02
C LEU A 512 30.55 -22.77 -21.98
N LYS A 513 31.04 -22.42 -20.78
CA LYS A 513 32.31 -21.71 -20.62
C LYS A 513 33.52 -22.53 -21.08
N ILE A 514 33.51 -23.84 -20.84
CA ILE A 514 34.56 -24.77 -21.31
C ILE A 514 34.48 -24.91 -22.83
N LEU A 515 33.28 -25.15 -23.37
CA LEU A 515 33.04 -25.29 -24.82
C LEU A 515 33.48 -24.06 -25.60
N LYS A 516 33.19 -22.86 -25.10
CA LYS A 516 33.62 -21.60 -25.74
C LYS A 516 35.14 -21.41 -25.75
N LYS A 517 35.86 -21.95 -24.75
CA LYS A 517 37.33 -21.90 -24.68
C LYS A 517 38.02 -22.88 -25.62
N MET A 518 37.34 -23.95 -26.04
CA MET A 518 37.88 -24.95 -26.98
C MET A 518 37.72 -24.55 -28.46
N LYS A 519 36.97 -23.49 -28.76
CA LYS A 519 36.80 -22.94 -30.12
C LYS A 519 37.86 -21.89 -30.51
N HIS A 520 38.70 -21.48 -29.55
CA HIS A 520 39.92 -20.70 -29.77
C HIS A 520 41.12 -21.62 -29.56
#